data_AF-A0A9E6CRN0-F1
#
_entry.id   AF-A0A9E6CRN0-F1
#
_cell.length_a   1.000
_cell.length_b   1.000
_cell.length_c   1.000
_cell.angle_alpha   90.00
_cell.angle_beta   90.00
_cell.angle_gamma   90.00
#
_symmetry.space_group_name_H-M   'P 1'
#
loop_
_entity.id
_entity.type
_entity.pdbx_description
1 polymer ?
#
loop_
_entity_poly.entity_id
_entity_poly.type
_entity_poly.pdbx_seq_one_letter_code
_entity_poly.pdbx_strand_id
1 'polypeptide(L)' 'MIGLVLVTHGRLATEMIGALEHVVGPQENVNAVCIGPDDDMERRRADILDNIEKADTGSGVILLTDMFGGTPSNLAISVM' A
#
# COMPACT_ATOMS: atom_id res chain seq x y z
N MET A 1 3.19 -12.98 -10.52
CA MET A 1 2.79 -11.60 -10.88
C MET A 1 3.42 -10.68 -9.85
N ILE A 2 3.92 -9.50 -10.22
CA ILE A 2 4.47 -8.60 -9.21
C ILE A 2 3.29 -7.99 -8.44
N GLY A 3 3.26 -8.16 -7.12
CA GLY A 3 2.21 -7.59 -6.25
C GLY A 3 2.38 -6.08 -6.10
N LEU A 4 1.30 -5.38 -5.76
CA LEU A 4 1.29 -3.93 -5.58
C LEU A 4 0.68 -3.57 -4.23
N VAL A 5 1.39 -2.78 -3.42
CA VAL A 5 0.86 -2.23 -2.17
C VAL A 5 0.99 -0.71 -2.20
N LEU A 6 -0.13 0.00 -2.20
CA LEU A 6 -0.18 1.46 -2.15
C LEU A 6 -0.28 1.91 -0.68
N VAL A 7 0.69 2.66 -0.20
CA VAL A 7 0.72 3.24 1.16
C VAL A 7 0.65 4.75 1.06
N THR A 8 -0.45 5.37 1.48
CA THR A 8 -0.66 6.82 1.30
C THR A 8 -1.37 7.45 2.49
N HIS A 9 -1.32 8.78 2.61
CA HIS A 9 -2.19 9.51 3.53
C HIS A 9 -3.66 9.48 3.09
N GLY A 10 -4.55 9.55 4.09
CA GLY A 10 -5.99 9.61 3.84
C GLY A 10 -6.46 8.43 3.01
N ARG A 11 -7.44 8.65 2.13
CA ARG A 11 -8.03 7.58 1.29
C ARG A 11 -7.39 7.44 -0.09
N LEU A 12 -6.27 8.11 -0.36
CA LEU A 12 -5.72 8.23 -1.70
C LEU A 12 -5.44 6.87 -2.36
N ALA A 13 -4.81 5.93 -1.64
CA ALA A 13 -4.54 4.57 -2.12
C ALA A 13 -5.82 3.85 -2.57
N THR A 14 -6.89 3.91 -1.76
CA THR A 14 -8.19 3.30 -2.10
C THR A 14 -8.79 3.93 -3.35
N GLU A 15 -8.77 5.25 -3.45
CA GLU A 15 -9.33 5.94 -4.63
C GLU A 15 -8.48 5.70 -5.90
N MET A 16 -7.17 5.57 -5.77
CA MET A 16 -6.28 5.20 -6.89
C MET A 16 -6.58 3.78 -7.40
N ILE A 17 -6.78 2.81 -6.51
CA ILE A 17 -7.20 1.46 -6.90
C ILE A 17 -8.60 1.50 -7.55
N GLY A 18 -9.55 2.24 -6.96
CA GLY A 18 -10.89 2.39 -7.54
C GLY A 18 -10.86 2.96 -8.96
N ALA A 19 -10.01 3.97 -9.20
CA ALA A 19 -9.82 4.53 -10.54
C ALA A 19 -9.14 3.53 -11.50
N LEU A 20 -8.13 2.78 -11.03
CA LEU A 20 -7.49 1.72 -11.81
C LEU A 20 -8.52 0.67 -12.24
N GLU A 21 -9.27 0.11 -11.30
CA GLU A 21 -10.26 -0.94 -11.56
C GLU A 21 -11.43 -0.44 -12.41
N HIS A 22 -11.79 0.84 -12.31
CA HIS A 22 -12.78 1.44 -13.20
C HIS A 22 -12.34 1.41 -14.68
N VAL A 23 -11.04 1.56 -14.95
CA VAL A 23 -10.50 1.63 -16.30
C VAL A 23 -10.15 0.24 -16.85
N VAL A 24 -9.52 -0.62 -16.06
CA VAL A 24 -8.97 -1.91 -16.53
C VAL A 24 -9.70 -3.14 -15.96
N GLY A 25 -10.71 -2.94 -15.11
CA GLY A 25 -11.42 -4.01 -14.42
C GLY A 25 -10.73 -4.44 -13.12
N PRO A 26 -11.36 -5.38 -12.37
CA PRO A 26 -10.86 -5.83 -11.07
C PRO A 26 -9.41 -6.31 -11.13
N GLN A 27 -8.61 -5.95 -10.13
CA GLN A 27 -7.20 -6.32 -10.06
C GLN A 27 -6.94 -7.26 -8.88
N GLU A 28 -6.14 -8.30 -9.14
CA GLU A 28 -5.64 -9.19 -8.10
C GLU A 28 -4.26 -8.72 -7.61
N ASN A 29 -3.93 -9.03 -6.36
CA ASN A 29 -2.63 -8.70 -5.75
C ASN A 29 -2.32 -7.19 -5.71
N VAL A 30 -3.36 -6.34 -5.65
CA VAL A 30 -3.25 -4.89 -5.49
C VAL A 30 -3.95 -4.48 -4.18
N ASN A 31 -3.18 -4.02 -3.20
CA ASN A 31 -3.67 -3.70 -1.86
C ASN A 31 -3.45 -2.23 -1.51
N ALA A 32 -4.32 -1.66 -0.67
CA ALA A 32 -4.19 -0.30 -0.15
C ALA A 32 -3.99 -0.29 1.37
N VAL A 33 -3.05 0.53 1.82
CA VAL A 33 -2.85 0.91 3.22
C VAL A 33 -2.98 2.42 3.34
N CYS A 34 -3.99 2.85 4.08
CA CYS A 34 -4.32 4.26 4.29
C CYS A 34 -3.84 4.72 5.66
N ILE A 35 -3.10 5.82 5.71
CA ILE A 35 -2.58 6.41 6.95
C ILE A 35 -3.36 7.67 7.29
N GLY A 36 -4.06 7.62 8.43
CA GLY A 36 -4.74 8.74 9.06
C GLY A 36 -3.86 9.51 10.04
N PRO A 37 -4.31 10.69 10.49
CA PRO A 37 -3.55 11.56 11.39
C PRO A 37 -3.37 11.01 12.81
N ASP A 38 -4.32 10.18 13.27
CA ASP A 38 -4.35 9.63 14.63
C ASP A 38 -3.98 8.13 14.68
N ASP A 39 -3.38 7.61 13.59
CA ASP A 39 -3.05 6.20 13.51
C ASP A 39 -1.82 5.83 14.35
N ASP A 40 -1.89 4.63 14.94
CA ASP A 40 -0.74 4.01 15.57
C ASP A 40 0.23 3.51 14.51
N MET A 41 1.46 4.04 14.54
CA MET A 41 2.49 3.79 13.55
C MET A 41 2.95 2.34 13.52
N GLU A 42 2.97 1.68 14.67
CA GLU A 42 3.44 0.30 14.80
C GLU A 42 2.39 -0.67 14.28
N ARG A 43 1.12 -0.35 14.53
CA ARG A 43 0.00 -1.05 13.89
C ARG A 43 0.02 -0.86 12.38
N ARG A 44 0.27 0.35 11.88
CA ARG A 44 0.36 0.60 10.43
C ARG A 44 1.53 -0.11 9.80
N ARG A 45 2.65 -0.23 10.49
CA ARG A 45 3.78 -1.04 10.05
C ARG A 45 3.38 -2.51 9.88
N ALA A 46 2.67 -3.08 10.86
CA ALA A 46 2.15 -4.44 10.77
C ALA A 46 1.14 -4.59 9.61
N ASP A 47 0.21 -3.64 9.44
CA ASP A 47 -0.73 -3.64 8.33
C ASP A 47 -0.01 -3.67 6.97
N ILE A 48 1.10 -2.94 6.82
CA ILE A 48 1.89 -2.95 5.58
C ILE A 48 2.50 -4.34 5.34
N LEU A 49 3.13 -4.95 6.37
CA LEU A 49 3.72 -6.30 6.26
C LEU A 49 2.67 -7.34 5.85
N ASP A 50 1.50 -7.34 6.50
CA ASP A 50 0.41 -8.25 6.17
C ASP A 50 -0.07 -8.09 4.73
N ASN A 51 -0.09 -6.86 4.21
CA ASN A 51 -0.51 -6.58 2.83
C ASN A 51 0.57 -6.95 1.80
N ILE A 52 1.85 -6.86 2.16
CA ILE A 52 2.96 -7.38 1.34
C ILE A 52 2.82 -8.90 1.23
N GLU A 53 2.67 -9.61 2.34
CA GLU A 53 2.52 -11.08 2.33
C GLU A 53 1.32 -11.53 1.50
N LYS A 54 0.19 -10.81 1.58
CA LYS A 54 -1.01 -11.11 0.77
C LYS A 54 -0.83 -10.83 -0.71
N ALA A 55 -0.01 -9.84 -1.08
CA ALA A 55 0.24 -9.46 -2.47
C ALA A 55 1.37 -10.28 -3.12
N ASP A 56 2.20 -10.96 -2.32
CA ASP A 56 3.33 -11.72 -2.83
C ASP A 56 2.90 -13.07 -3.41
N THR A 57 3.08 -13.21 -4.73
CA THR A 57 2.84 -14.47 -5.46
C THR A 57 4.14 -15.17 -5.88
N GLY A 58 5.26 -14.82 -5.23
CA GLY A 58 6.61 -15.36 -5.52
C GLY A 58 7.37 -14.62 -6.60
N SER A 59 6.83 -13.49 -7.11
CA SER A 59 7.52 -12.60 -8.06
C SER A 59 7.93 -11.26 -7.42
N GLY A 60 7.76 -11.11 -6.10
CA GLY A 60 8.04 -9.88 -5.37
C GLY A 60 6.86 -8.89 -5.37
N VAL A 61 7.04 -7.82 -4.60
CA VAL A 61 6.01 -6.79 -4.34
C VAL A 61 6.61 -5.40 -4.54
N ILE A 62 5.87 -4.51 -5.19
CA ILE A 62 6.17 -3.08 -5.29
C ILE A 62 5.37 -2.33 -4.24
N LEU A 63 6.07 -1.59 -3.37
CA LEU A 63 5.44 -0.58 -2.53
C LEU A 63 5.42 0.77 -3.24
N LEU A 64 4.23 1.35 -3.40
CA LEU A 64 4.03 2.70 -3.91
C LEU A 64 3.61 3.63 -2.77
N THR A 65 4.18 4.82 -2.75
CA THR A 65 3.85 5.85 -1.76
C THR A 65 3.46 7.14 -2.44
N ASP A 66 2.69 7.96 -1.74
CA ASP A 66 2.20 9.25 -2.24
C ASP A 66 3.33 10.28 -2.35
N MET A 67 4.11 10.44 -1.29
CA MET A 67 5.14 11.47 -1.18
C MET A 67 6.38 10.94 -0.46
N PHE A 68 7.54 11.17 -1.07
CA PHE A 68 8.83 10.86 -0.45
C PHE A 68 9.04 11.68 0.83
N GLY A 69 9.56 11.03 1.87
CA GLY A 69 9.84 11.65 3.17
C GLY A 69 8.62 11.84 4.08
N GLY A 70 7.42 11.51 3.60
CA GLY A 70 6.21 11.45 4.42
C GLY A 70 6.14 10.19 5.28
N THR A 71 5.16 10.16 6.19
CA THR A 71 4.89 9.00 7.05
C THR A 71 4.73 7.67 6.27
N PRO A 72 3.95 7.61 5.18
CA PRO A 72 3.86 6.42 4.34
C PRO A 72 5.21 5.96 3.80
N SER A 73 6.02 6.89 3.27
CA SER A 73 7.34 6.58 2.72
C SER A 73 8.31 6.07 3.79
N ASN A 74 8.32 6.67 4.98
CA ASN A 74 9.21 6.24 6.05
C ASN A 74 8.82 4.85 6.58
N LEU A 75 7.52 4.59 6.74
CA LEU A 75 7.03 3.26 7.15
C LEU A 75 7.33 2.20 6.08
N ALA A 76 7.09 2.50 4.80
CA ALA A 76 7.40 1.59 3.69
C ALA A 76 8.90 1.24 3.64
N ILE A 77 9.80 2.21 3.90
CA ILE A 77 11.24 1.94 3.97
C ILE A 77 11.62 1.07 5.18
N SER A 78 10.91 1.22 6.31
CA SER A 78 11.20 0.46 7.54
C SER A 78 10.85 -1.05 7.46
N VAL A 79 10.17 -1.48 6.41
CA VAL A 79 9.71 -2.87 6.19
C VAL A 79 10.31 -3.52 4.94
N MET A 80 11.19 -2.81 4.23
CA MET A 80 12.06 -3.38 3.20
C MET A 80 13.28 -4.02 3.85
#